data_AF-A0AAN5IB98-F1
#
_entry.id   AF-A0AAN5IB98-F1
#
_cell.length_a   1.000
_cell.length_b   1.000
_cell.length_c   1.000
_cell.angle_alpha   90.00
_cell.angle_beta   90.00
_cell.angle_gamma   90.00
#
_symmetry.space_group_name_H-M   'P 1'
#
loop_
_entity.id
_entity.type
_entity.pdbx_description
1 polymer ?
#
loop_
_entity_poly.entity_id
_entity_poly.type
_entity_poly.pdbx_seq_one_letter_code
_entity_poly.pdbx_strand_id
1 'polypeptide(L)'
;MTIFLIQASVPPFHSSPELTKKMDARMVELFELPPDFVVVTFSLSMKYVYINYGRTLTRFLLLWAIIPYFSCYTALILMLIKIRQRLIVTGVALSARTIKLQRQFYVMQLLQSFLPLFVLAVPLCMFLYGIFIEGNLGLVSLPIAISLWFCPLVLASVQLRYVYQSTSRGPVAPKITPSQLTRLTNADP
;
A
#
# COMPACT_ATOMS: atom_id res chain seq x y z
N MET A 1 -8.43 26.00 -2.00
CA MET A 1 -7.99 24.59 -1.94
C MET A 1 -7.04 24.46 -0.76
N THR A 2 -7.43 23.78 0.32
CA THR A 2 -6.57 23.66 1.51
C THR A 2 -5.63 22.47 1.31
N ILE A 3 -4.32 22.71 1.21
CA ILE A 3 -3.29 21.67 1.18
C ILE A 3 -2.80 21.49 2.61
N PHE A 4 -2.84 20.26 3.10
CA PHE A 4 -2.33 19.91 4.41
C PHE A 4 -0.87 19.47 4.27
N LEU A 5 0.06 20.33 4.65
CA LEU A 5 1.47 19.98 4.78
C LEU A 5 1.72 19.45 6.19
N ILE A 6 2.13 18.18 6.28
CA ILE A 6 2.44 17.53 7.55
C ILE A 6 3.92 17.71 7.83
N GLN A 7 4.23 18.60 8.75
CA GLN A 7 5.59 18.73 9.28
C GLN A 7 5.66 18.07 10.65
N ALA A 8 6.61 17.16 10.82
CA ALA A 8 6.85 16.47 12.08
C ALA A 8 8.14 17.05 12.69
N SER A 9 8.03 17.75 13.82
CA SER A 9 9.20 18.25 14.56
C SER A 9 9.89 17.09 15.29
N VAL A 10 11.09 16.71 14.83
CA VAL A 10 11.89 15.65 15.47
C VAL A 10 12.44 16.17 16.82
N PRO A 11 12.44 15.36 17.89
CA PRO A 11 13.10 15.72 19.16
C PRO A 11 14.57 16.13 18.92
N PRO A 12 15.13 17.13 19.63
CA PRO A 12 14.74 17.58 20.98
C PRO A 12 13.96 18.90 21.03
N PHE A 13 13.47 19.42 19.90
CA PHE A 13 12.80 20.72 19.89
C PHE A 13 11.48 20.68 20.67
N HIS A 14 11.44 21.39 21.80
CA HIS A 14 10.19 21.65 22.51
C HIS A 14 9.26 22.47 21.61
N SER A 15 8.02 22.01 21.44
CA SER A 15 6.99 22.79 20.74
C SER A 15 6.76 24.10 21.49
N SER A 16 7.06 25.23 20.85
CA SER A 16 6.73 26.56 21.33
C SER A 16 5.94 27.32 20.25
N PRO A 17 5.06 28.27 20.62
CA PRO A 17 4.30 29.06 19.65
C PRO A 17 5.20 29.82 18.66
N GLU A 18 6.37 30.26 19.12
CA GLU A 18 7.38 30.94 18.30
C GLU A 18 8.01 30.00 17.27
N LEU A 19 8.34 28.77 17.68
CA LEU A 19 8.88 27.76 16.78
C LEU A 19 7.85 27.39 15.72
N THR A 20 6.58 27.21 16.10
CA THR A 20 5.48 26.96 15.16
C THR A 20 5.37 28.09 14.14
N LYS A 21 5.35 29.36 14.58
CA LYS A 21 5.32 30.51 13.65
C LYS A 21 6.52 30.54 12.70
N LYS A 22 7.73 30.25 13.20
CA LYS A 22 8.94 30.18 12.36
C LYS A 22 8.88 29.04 11.36
N MET A 23 8.39 27.87 11.77
CA MET A 23 8.21 26.71 10.90
C MET A 23 7.17 27.00 9.82
N ASP A 24 6.01 27.54 10.19
CA ASP A 24 4.95 27.91 9.25
C ASP A 24 5.47 28.92 8.21
N ALA A 25 6.20 29.95 8.64
CA ALA A 25 6.82 30.93 7.75
C ALA A 25 7.85 30.29 6.79
N ARG A 26 8.71 29.40 7.29
CA ARG A 26 9.69 28.68 6.47
C ARG A 26 9.02 27.73 5.47
N MET A 27 7.88 27.14 5.82
CA MET A 27 7.13 26.27 4.90
C MET A 27 6.48 27.08 3.78
N VAL A 28 5.90 28.25 4.08
CA VAL A 28 5.38 29.16 3.06
C VAL A 28 6.49 29.60 2.10
N GLU A 29 7.67 29.93 2.64
CA GLU A 29 8.85 30.29 1.84
C GLU A 29 9.38 29.12 0.99
N LEU A 30 9.61 27.94 1.60
CA LEU A 30 10.23 26.79 0.95
C LEU A 30 9.40 26.22 -0.20
N PHE A 31 8.07 26.26 -0.07
CA PHE A 31 7.15 25.73 -1.08
C PHE A 31 6.54 26.83 -1.97
N GLU A 32 7.04 28.07 -1.87
CA GLU A 32 6.57 29.24 -2.62
C GLU A 32 5.04 29.38 -2.56
N LEU A 33 4.46 29.17 -1.38
CA LEU A 33 3.00 29.17 -1.21
C LEU A 33 2.46 30.60 -1.22
N PRO A 34 1.26 30.82 -1.78
CA PRO A 34 0.56 32.09 -1.68
C PRO A 34 0.38 32.55 -0.21
N PRO A 35 0.40 33.87 0.08
CA PRO A 35 0.32 34.39 1.44
C PRO A 35 -1.03 34.12 2.13
N ASP A 36 -2.09 33.82 1.37
CA ASP A 36 -3.41 33.42 1.85
C ASP A 36 -3.52 31.92 2.17
N PHE A 37 -2.43 31.16 1.98
CA PHE A 37 -2.43 29.73 2.17
C PHE A 37 -2.37 29.34 3.66
N VAL A 38 -3.30 28.48 4.11
CA VAL A 38 -3.34 28.02 5.49
C VAL A 38 -2.43 26.79 5.65
N VAL A 39 -1.29 26.98 6.30
CA VAL A 39 -0.40 25.89 6.72
C VAL A 39 -0.81 25.41 8.12
N VAL A 40 -0.96 24.10 8.29
CA VAL A 40 -1.33 23.48 9.58
C VAL A 40 -0.23 22.52 9.99
N THR A 41 0.61 22.96 10.93
CA THR A 41 1.66 22.13 11.50
C THR A 41 1.12 21.28 12.66
N PHE A 42 1.44 19.98 12.64
CA PHE A 42 1.09 19.02 13.71
C PHE A 42 2.36 18.65 14.50
N SER A 43 2.37 18.90 15.80
CA SER A 43 3.49 18.46 16.64
C SER A 43 3.39 16.96 16.94
N LEU A 44 4.56 16.30 16.99
CA LEU A 44 4.70 14.90 17.41
C LEU A 44 4.43 14.71 18.91
N SER A 45 4.58 15.74 19.74
CA SER A 45 4.50 15.60 21.20
C SER A 45 3.06 15.38 21.68
N MET A 46 2.87 14.35 22.52
CA MET A 46 1.60 14.07 23.19
C MET A 46 1.46 14.81 24.52
N LYS A 47 2.58 15.19 25.15
CA LYS A 47 2.61 15.82 26.48
C LYS A 47 2.11 17.28 26.50
N TYR A 48 2.33 18.04 25.43
CA TYR A 48 2.06 19.49 25.39
C TYR A 48 0.92 19.86 24.43
N VAL A 49 -0.20 19.14 24.52
CA VAL A 49 -1.38 19.34 23.66
C VAL A 49 -1.93 20.78 23.71
N TYR A 50 -1.86 21.41 24.89
CA TYR A 50 -2.37 22.78 25.08
C TYR A 50 -1.57 23.82 24.29
N ILE A 51 -0.26 23.61 24.11
CA ILE A 51 0.61 24.51 23.32
C ILE A 51 0.27 24.42 21.84
N ASN A 52 -0.18 23.25 21.38
CA ASN A 52 -0.54 22.99 19.98
C ASN A 52 -2.02 23.20 19.68
N TYR A 53 -2.75 23.99 20.49
CA TYR A 53 -4.18 24.27 20.26
C TYR A 53 -5.05 23.01 20.11
N GLY A 54 -4.72 21.92 20.83
CA GLY A 54 -5.45 20.65 20.71
C GLY A 54 -5.15 19.86 19.43
N ARG A 55 -4.17 20.27 18.62
CA ARG A 55 -3.70 19.55 17.45
C ARG A 55 -2.68 18.50 17.90
N THR A 56 -3.16 17.28 18.09
CA THR A 56 -2.31 16.14 18.47
C THR A 56 -1.97 15.28 17.26
N LEU A 57 -0.78 14.69 17.28
CA LEU A 57 -0.42 13.64 16.34
C LEU A 57 -1.43 12.49 16.38
N THR A 58 -2.04 12.19 17.53
CA THR A 58 -3.10 11.16 17.63
C THR A 58 -4.26 11.46 16.69
N ARG A 59 -4.75 12.70 16.67
CA ARG A 59 -5.86 13.09 15.79
C ARG A 59 -5.45 12.96 14.34
N PHE A 60 -4.22 13.37 14.02
CA PHE A 60 -3.66 13.20 12.69
C PHE A 60 -3.60 11.72 12.28
N LEU A 61 -2.95 10.87 13.08
CA LEU A 61 -2.82 9.43 12.84
C LEU A 61 -4.18 8.78 12.71
N LEU A 62 -5.13 9.09 13.58
CA LEU A 62 -6.44 8.45 13.58
C LEU A 62 -7.24 8.83 12.33
N LEU A 63 -7.32 10.12 12.01
CA LEU A 63 -8.17 10.62 10.91
C LEU A 63 -7.53 10.44 9.53
N TRP A 64 -6.21 10.57 9.43
CA TRP A 64 -5.51 10.64 8.14
C TRP A 64 -4.66 9.42 7.82
N ALA A 65 -4.30 8.60 8.82
CA ALA A 65 -3.60 7.35 8.57
C ALA A 65 -4.51 6.14 8.79
N ILE A 66 -5.03 5.96 10.00
CA ILE A 66 -5.78 4.77 10.42
C ILE A 66 -7.09 4.63 9.64
N ILE A 67 -7.96 5.65 9.67
CA ILE A 67 -9.27 5.57 8.98
C ILE A 67 -9.08 5.33 7.46
N PRO A 68 -8.25 6.10 6.73
CA PRO A 68 -8.02 5.85 5.31
C PRO A 68 -7.43 4.47 5.06
N TYR A 69 -6.46 4.03 5.87
CA TYR A 69 -5.87 2.69 5.78
C TYR A 69 -6.93 1.60 5.87
N PHE A 70 -7.74 1.59 6.94
CA PHE A 70 -8.83 0.62 7.09
C PHE A 70 -9.85 0.71 5.95
N SER A 71 -10.22 1.92 5.53
CA SER A 71 -11.19 2.12 4.45
C SER A 71 -10.70 1.53 3.11
N CYS A 72 -9.41 1.71 2.78
CA CYS A 72 -8.79 1.12 1.60
C CYS A 72 -8.80 -0.42 1.66
N TYR A 73 -8.54 -1.01 2.82
CA TYR A 73 -8.60 -2.47 2.96
C TYR A 73 -10.01 -3.02 2.91
N THR A 74 -10.98 -2.35 3.52
CA THR A 74 -12.38 -2.72 3.37
C THR A 74 -12.78 -2.69 1.91
N ALA A 75 -12.45 -1.62 1.18
CA ALA A 75 -12.72 -1.52 -0.25
C ALA A 75 -12.02 -2.65 -1.05
N LEU A 76 -10.77 -2.96 -0.73
CA LEU A 76 -10.01 -4.03 -1.37
C LEU A 76 -10.66 -5.41 -1.12
N ILE A 77 -11.05 -5.71 0.12
CA ILE A 77 -11.75 -6.96 0.48
C ILE A 77 -13.09 -7.06 -0.26
N LEU A 78 -13.86 -5.97 -0.31
CA LEU A 78 -15.14 -5.94 -1.03
C LEU A 78 -14.93 -6.18 -2.53
N MET A 79 -13.89 -5.60 -3.14
CA MET A 79 -13.53 -5.82 -4.54
C MET A 79 -13.14 -7.28 -4.79
N LEU A 80 -12.35 -7.88 -3.91
CA LEU A 80 -11.98 -9.31 -3.99
C LEU A 80 -13.21 -10.22 -3.92
N ILE A 81 -14.15 -9.94 -3.02
CA ILE A 81 -15.42 -10.68 -2.91
C ILE A 81 -16.21 -10.56 -4.21
N LYS A 82 -16.36 -9.35 -4.76
CA LYS A 82 -17.08 -9.12 -6.04
C LYS A 82 -16.41 -9.83 -7.21
N ILE A 83 -15.08 -9.81 -7.29
CA ILE A 83 -14.32 -10.54 -8.31
C ILE A 83 -14.59 -12.04 -8.20
N ARG A 84 -14.53 -12.60 -6.99
CA ARG A 84 -14.82 -14.02 -6.75
C ARG A 84 -16.25 -14.39 -7.15
N GLN A 85 -17.24 -13.56 -6.80
CA GLN A 85 -18.64 -13.77 -7.19
C GLN A 85 -18.80 -13.77 -8.72
N ARG A 86 -18.20 -12.80 -9.42
CA ARG A 86 -18.24 -12.77 -10.89
C ARG A 86 -17.55 -13.98 -11.54
N LEU A 87 -16.44 -14.45 -10.97
CA LEU A 87 -15.78 -15.66 -11.47
C LEU A 87 -16.68 -16.90 -11.36
N ILE A 88 -17.43 -17.05 -10.26
CA ILE A 88 -18.33 -18.19 -10.06
C ILE A 88 -19.45 -18.18 -11.10
N VAL A 89 -20.07 -17.01 -11.33
CA VAL A 89 -21.17 -16.88 -12.30
C VAL A 89 -20.70 -17.07 -13.74
N THR A 90 -19.53 -16.52 -14.11
CA THR A 90 -19.00 -16.58 -15.48
C THR A 90 -18.29 -17.91 -15.79
N GLY A 91 -17.84 -18.63 -14.76
CA GLY A 91 -17.05 -19.85 -14.89
C GLY A 91 -17.77 -21.01 -15.57
N VAL A 92 -19.11 -21.01 -15.61
CA VAL A 92 -19.90 -22.08 -16.24
C VAL A 92 -19.71 -22.14 -17.77
N ALA A 93 -19.28 -21.04 -18.41
CA ALA A 93 -19.11 -20.96 -19.86
C ALA A 93 -17.64 -20.97 -20.33
N LEU A 94 -16.67 -21.04 -19.42
CA LEU A 94 -15.25 -20.88 -19.74
C LEU A 94 -14.50 -22.22 -19.82
N SER A 95 -13.51 -22.30 -20.70
CA SER A 95 -12.62 -23.46 -20.78
C SER A 95 -11.90 -23.71 -19.44
N ALA A 96 -11.68 -24.98 -19.09
CA ALA A 96 -10.96 -25.36 -17.87
C ALA A 96 -9.57 -24.69 -17.76
N ARG A 97 -8.93 -24.42 -18.91
CA ARG A 97 -7.65 -23.70 -18.99
C ARG A 97 -7.78 -22.25 -18.52
N THR A 98 -8.83 -21.55 -18.96
CA THR A 98 -9.06 -20.14 -18.58
C THR A 98 -9.37 -20.01 -17.10
N ILE A 99 -10.18 -20.92 -16.55
CA ILE A 99 -10.50 -20.94 -15.10
C ILE A 99 -9.23 -21.11 -14.26
N LYS A 100 -8.31 -21.99 -14.68
CA LYS A 100 -7.03 -22.20 -13.99
C LYS A 100 -6.17 -20.92 -13.99
N LEU A 101 -6.05 -20.26 -15.14
CA LEU A 101 -5.29 -19.00 -15.25
C LEU A 101 -5.92 -17.89 -14.40
N GLN A 102 -7.25 -17.73 -14.43
CA GLN A 102 -7.94 -16.74 -13.61
C GLN A 102 -7.76 -17.00 -12.11
N ARG A 103 -7.81 -18.25 -11.66
CA ARG A 103 -7.54 -18.59 -10.25
C ARG A 103 -6.10 -18.24 -9.85
N GLN A 104 -5.13 -18.49 -10.71
CA GLN A 104 -3.73 -18.11 -10.46
C GLN A 104 -3.57 -16.58 -10.41
N PHE A 105 -4.22 -15.85 -11.32
CA PHE A 105 -4.24 -14.40 -11.31
C PHE A 105 -4.87 -13.82 -10.04
N TYR A 106 -5.97 -14.42 -9.57
CA TYR A 106 -6.61 -13.98 -8.33
C TYR A 106 -5.72 -14.22 -7.09
N VAL A 107 -5.06 -15.38 -7.00
CA VAL A 107 -4.10 -15.67 -5.92
C VAL A 107 -2.91 -14.71 -5.96
N MET A 108 -2.43 -14.39 -7.17
CA MET A 108 -1.37 -13.40 -7.40
C MET A 108 -1.78 -12.02 -6.89
N GLN A 109 -2.98 -11.56 -7.25
CA GLN A 109 -3.51 -10.27 -6.81
C GLN A 109 -3.69 -10.20 -5.29
N LEU A 110 -4.15 -11.29 -4.66
CA LEU A 110 -4.19 -11.43 -3.21
C LEU A 110 -2.79 -11.30 -2.59
N LEU A 111 -1.83 -12.07 -3.08
CA LEU A 111 -0.47 -12.07 -2.54
C LEU A 111 0.17 -10.69 -2.67
N GLN A 112 0.01 -10.04 -3.83
CA GLN A 112 0.53 -8.69 -4.07
C GLN A 112 -0.14 -7.65 -3.16
N SER A 113 -1.41 -7.85 -2.80
CA SER A 113 -2.12 -6.93 -1.90
C SER A 113 -1.70 -7.12 -0.45
N PHE A 114 -1.56 -8.37 0.02
CA PHE A 114 -1.31 -8.69 1.44
C PHE A 114 0.17 -8.60 1.83
N LEU A 115 1.09 -8.90 0.91
CA LEU A 115 2.52 -8.93 1.20
C LEU A 115 3.10 -7.56 1.62
N PRO A 116 2.75 -6.44 0.97
CA PRO A 116 3.13 -5.11 1.45
C PRO A 116 2.63 -4.80 2.85
N LEU A 117 1.41 -5.25 3.24
CA LEU A 117 0.94 -5.04 4.61
C LEU A 117 1.88 -5.70 5.60
N PHE A 118 2.22 -6.95 5.36
CA PHE A 118 3.04 -7.71 6.29
C PHE A 118 4.42 -7.07 6.45
N VAL A 119 5.02 -6.66 5.33
CA VAL A 119 6.32 -5.98 5.32
C VAL A 119 6.25 -4.60 5.99
N LEU A 120 5.18 -3.85 5.79
CA LEU A 120 4.99 -2.51 6.37
C LEU A 120 4.49 -2.53 7.83
N ALA A 121 3.88 -3.62 8.28
CA ALA A 121 3.37 -3.74 9.64
C ALA A 121 4.49 -3.60 10.68
N VAL A 122 5.67 -4.19 10.41
CA VAL A 122 6.83 -4.12 11.31
C VAL A 122 7.34 -2.69 11.49
N PRO A 123 7.74 -1.94 10.44
CA PRO A 123 8.20 -0.55 10.60
C PRO A 123 7.10 0.37 11.14
N LEU A 124 5.83 0.11 10.80
CA LEU A 124 4.71 0.86 11.36
C LEU A 124 4.57 0.63 12.87
N CYS A 125 4.63 -0.63 13.33
CA CYS A 125 4.59 -0.95 14.76
C CYS A 125 5.77 -0.33 15.52
N MET A 126 6.98 -0.39 14.96
CA MET A 126 8.16 0.27 15.54
C MET A 126 7.99 1.78 15.61
N PHE A 127 7.44 2.40 14.56
CA PHE A 127 7.16 3.83 14.53
C PHE A 127 6.14 4.23 15.60
N LEU A 128 5.02 3.51 15.69
CA LEU A 128 3.98 3.73 16.70
C LEU A 128 4.55 3.57 18.10
N TYR A 129 5.34 2.52 18.33
CA TYR A 129 6.03 2.29 19.59
C TYR A 129 6.96 3.46 19.96
N GLY A 130 7.74 3.97 19.00
CA GLY A 130 8.60 5.14 19.21
C GLY A 130 7.83 6.40 19.57
N ILE A 131 6.65 6.61 18.97
CA ILE A 131 5.74 7.70 19.33
C ILE A 131 5.26 7.55 20.78
N PHE A 132 4.82 6.36 21.17
CA PHE A 132 4.27 6.13 22.53
C PHE A 132 5.30 6.31 23.63
N ILE A 133 6.58 6.04 23.36
CA ILE A 133 7.67 6.23 24.32
C ILE A 133 8.21 7.67 24.34
N GLU A 134 7.75 8.53 23.42
CA GLU A 134 8.33 9.87 23.19
C GLU A 134 9.86 9.81 22.99
N GLY A 135 10.36 8.67 22.49
CA GLY A 135 11.79 8.42 22.32
C GLY A 135 12.37 9.29 21.21
N ASN A 136 13.66 9.59 21.28
CA ASN A 136 14.35 10.23 20.18
C ASN A 136 14.38 9.27 18.98
N LEU A 137 13.47 9.47 18.04
CA LEU A 137 13.32 8.70 16.81
C LEU A 137 14.51 8.85 15.86
N GLY A 138 15.51 9.70 16.17
CA GLY A 138 16.64 10.06 15.30
C GLY A 138 17.20 8.88 14.49
N LEU A 139 18.03 8.04 15.10
CA LEU A 139 18.62 6.89 14.39
C LEU A 139 17.65 5.72 14.21
N VAL A 140 16.56 5.64 14.98
CA VAL A 140 15.54 4.57 14.86
C VAL A 140 14.63 4.78 13.63
N SER A 141 14.53 6.00 13.12
CA SER A 141 13.77 6.33 11.90
C SER A 141 14.45 5.82 10.61
N LEU A 142 15.78 5.66 10.61
CA LEU A 142 16.55 5.11 9.49
C LEU A 142 16.12 3.70 9.08
N PRO A 143 16.06 2.69 9.99
CA PRO A 143 15.59 1.36 9.61
C PRO A 143 14.12 1.34 9.17
N ILE A 144 13.28 2.25 9.69
CA ILE A 144 11.89 2.41 9.23
C ILE A 144 11.87 2.90 7.78
N ALA A 145 12.66 3.94 7.46
CA ALA A 145 12.79 4.46 6.11
C ALA A 145 13.35 3.41 5.14
N ILE A 146 14.44 2.72 5.52
CA ILE A 146 15.02 1.66 4.71
C ILE A 146 14.00 0.55 4.42
N SER A 147 13.22 0.15 5.43
CA SER A 147 12.16 -0.88 5.26
C SER A 147 11.07 -0.45 4.28
N LEU A 148 10.72 0.84 4.25
CA LEU A 148 9.77 1.38 3.27
C LEU A 148 10.32 1.26 1.84
N TRP A 149 11.62 1.48 1.63
CA TRP A 149 12.28 1.33 0.33
C TRP A 149 12.39 -0.13 -0.15
N PHE A 150 12.39 -1.11 0.76
CA PHE A 150 12.37 -2.53 0.39
C PHE A 150 11.00 -3.00 -0.11
N CYS A 151 9.91 -2.33 0.26
CA CYS A 151 8.56 -2.71 -0.16
C CYS A 151 8.39 -2.84 -1.70
N PRO A 152 8.77 -1.84 -2.52
CA PRO A 152 8.70 -1.97 -3.98
C PRO A 152 9.59 -3.07 -4.55
N LEU A 153 10.75 -3.34 -3.94
CA LEU A 153 11.64 -4.43 -4.37
C LEU A 153 10.99 -5.81 -4.20
N VAL A 154 10.33 -6.05 -3.05
CA VAL A 154 9.64 -7.32 -2.83
C VAL A 154 8.44 -7.45 -3.76
N LEU A 155 7.69 -6.36 -3.99
CA LEU A 155 6.59 -6.33 -4.95
C LEU A 155 7.05 -6.66 -6.38
N ALA A 156 8.12 -6.02 -6.85
CA ALA A 156 8.71 -6.28 -8.16
C ALA A 156 9.19 -7.73 -8.28
N SER A 157 9.78 -8.29 -7.23
CA SER A 157 10.26 -9.68 -7.21
C SER A 157 9.13 -10.69 -7.36
N VAL A 158 8.00 -10.47 -6.68
CA VAL A 158 6.80 -11.32 -6.81
C VAL A 158 6.22 -11.23 -8.22
N GLN A 159 6.16 -10.03 -8.80
CA GLN A 159 5.71 -9.82 -10.19
C GLN A 159 6.62 -10.51 -11.20
N LEU A 160 7.94 -10.36 -11.07
CA LEU A 160 8.91 -10.99 -11.96
C LEU A 160 8.83 -12.51 -11.91
N ARG A 161 8.69 -13.09 -10.69
CA ARG A 161 8.50 -14.53 -10.51
C ARG A 161 7.24 -15.03 -11.22
N TYR A 162 6.15 -14.28 -11.17
CA TYR A 162 4.92 -14.63 -11.87
C TYR A 162 5.06 -14.57 -13.38
N VAL A 163 5.66 -13.50 -13.91
CA VAL A 163 5.92 -13.38 -15.35
C VAL A 163 6.75 -14.56 -15.82
N TYR A 164 7.83 -14.89 -15.12
CA TYR A 164 8.67 -16.04 -15.43
C TYR A 164 7.91 -17.39 -15.39
N GLN A 165 7.03 -17.58 -14.40
CA GLN A 165 6.18 -18.77 -14.30
C GLN A 165 5.11 -18.84 -15.39
N SER A 166 4.62 -17.70 -15.86
CA SER A 166 3.63 -17.62 -16.94
C SER A 166 4.25 -17.95 -18.29
N THR A 167 5.49 -17.53 -18.55
CA THR A 167 6.21 -17.79 -19.79
C THR A 167 6.74 -19.23 -19.88
N SER A 168 7.22 -19.79 -18.77
CA SER A 168 7.76 -21.17 -18.73
C SER A 168 6.69 -22.25 -18.91
N ARG A 169 5.41 -21.95 -18.72
CA ARG A 169 4.28 -22.84 -19.01
C ARG A 169 3.69 -22.59 -20.40
N GLY A 170 4.58 -22.50 -21.40
CA GLY A 170 4.18 -22.40 -22.80
C GLY A 170 3.13 -23.46 -23.16
N PRO A 171 2.28 -23.20 -24.16
CA PRO A 171 1.25 -24.14 -24.58
C PRO A 171 1.93 -25.46 -24.93
N VAL A 172 1.76 -26.47 -24.08
CA VAL A 172 2.07 -27.85 -24.47
C VAL A 172 1.19 -28.09 -25.68
N ALA A 173 1.81 -28.19 -26.85
CA ALA A 173 1.10 -28.49 -28.09
C ALA A 173 0.21 -29.68 -27.78
N PRO A 174 -1.11 -29.59 -28.03
CA PRO A 174 -2.00 -30.69 -27.73
C PRO A 174 -1.40 -31.93 -28.40
N LYS A 175 -1.06 -32.94 -27.60
CA LYS A 175 -0.68 -34.25 -28.14
C LYS A 175 -1.93 -34.75 -28.84
N ILE A 176 -2.03 -34.47 -30.14
CA ILE A 176 -3.06 -35.02 -31.00
C ILE A 176 -2.86 -36.52 -30.87
N THR A 177 -3.80 -37.16 -30.17
CA THR A 177 -3.74 -38.60 -30.01
C THR A 177 -3.97 -39.19 -31.40
N PRO A 178 -3.22 -40.22 -31.84
CA PRO A 178 -3.35 -40.78 -33.18
C PRO A 178 -4.80 -41.10 -33.57
N SER A 179 -5.63 -41.48 -32.60
CA SER A 179 -7.07 -41.73 -32.77
C SER A 179 -7.91 -40.49 -33.15
N GLN A 180 -7.49 -39.29 -32.76
CA GLN A 180 -8.13 -38.05 -33.21
C GLN A 180 -7.66 -37.64 -34.62
N LEU A 181 -6.42 -37.97 -34.97
CA LEU A 181 -5.92 -37.76 -36.33
C LEU A 181 -6.67 -38.65 -37.34
N THR A 182 -6.95 -39.91 -36.99
CA THR A 182 -7.71 -40.83 -37.86
C THR A 182 -9.17 -40.39 -38.07
N ARG A 183 -9.79 -39.74 -37.07
CA ARG A 183 -11.13 -39.16 -37.23
C ARG A 183 -11.14 -37.92 -38.11
N LEU A 184 -10.06 -37.13 -38.09
CA LEU A 184 -9.93 -35.97 -38.97
C LEU A 184 -9.67 -36.39 -40.42
N THR A 185 -8.90 -37.44 -40.66
CA THR A 185 -8.62 -37.93 -42.03
C THR A 185 -9.79 -38.69 -42.67
N ASN A 186 -10.73 -39.22 -41.88
CA ASN A 186 -11.90 -39.95 -42.40
C ASN A 186 -13.16 -39.07 -42.56
N ALA A 187 -13.06 -37.76 -42.27
CA ALA A 187 -14.18 -36.83 -42.36
C ALA A 187 -14.25 -36.07 -43.71
N ASP A 188 -13.30 -36.31 -44.63
CA ASP A 188 -13.34 -35.77 -45.99
C ASP A 188 -13.93 -36.81 -46.96
N PRO A 189 -15.13 -36.57 -47.55
CA PRO A 189 -15.69 -37.37 -48.64
C PRO A 189 -15.11 -37.02 -50.02
#